data_AF-A0A2S8ZBJ4-F1
#
_entry.id   AF-A0A2S8ZBJ4-F1
#
_cell.length_a   1.000
_cell.length_b   1.000
_cell.length_c   1.000
_cell.angle_alpha   90.00
_cell.angle_beta   90.00
_cell.angle_gamma   90.00
#
_symmetry.space_group_name_H-M   'P 1'
#
loop_
_entity.id
_entity.type
_entity.pdbx_description
1 polymer ?
#
loop_
_entity_poly.entity_id
_entity_poly.type
_entity_poly.pdbx_seq_one_letter_code
_entity_poly.pdbx_strand_id
1 'polypeptide(L)'
;MSVTTPNAATQEIFRMQQANPDLLADFPQAAVNCLKKAGVVDDQFTKEDFENASGSGAQPAEYPFDVMDPKVQTCLYSLGYSVKVDE
;
A
#
# COMPACT_ATOMS: atom_id res chain seq x y z
N MET A 1 17.45 28.11 -14.01
CA MET A 1 16.28 27.21 -14.11
C MET A 1 15.83 26.94 -12.69
N SER A 2 14.79 27.61 -12.21
CA SER A 2 14.29 27.41 -10.84
C SER A 2 13.48 26.12 -10.82
N VAL A 3 13.99 25.09 -10.16
CA VAL A 3 13.22 23.89 -9.85
C VAL A 3 12.17 24.29 -8.81
N THR A 4 10.91 24.37 -9.22
CA THR A 4 9.79 24.52 -8.30
C THR A 4 9.73 23.26 -7.44
N THR A 5 10.04 23.39 -6.15
CA THR A 5 9.85 22.31 -5.19
C THR A 5 8.40 21.82 -5.29
N PRO A 6 8.15 20.53 -5.58
CA PRO A 6 6.78 20.03 -5.62
C PRO A 6 6.15 20.25 -4.24
N ASN A 7 4.99 20.91 -4.23
CA ASN A 7 4.24 21.11 -2.99
C ASN A 7 3.77 19.75 -2.43
N ALA A 8 3.34 19.74 -1.17
CA ALA A 8 2.94 18.50 -0.49
C ALA A 8 1.88 17.69 -1.26
N ALA A 9 0.92 18.36 -1.89
CA ALA A 9 -0.12 17.70 -2.69
C ALA A 9 0.46 17.02 -3.94
N THR A 10 1.39 17.67 -4.65
CA THR A 10 2.06 17.07 -5.81
C THR A 10 2.88 15.85 -5.41
N GLN A 11 3.57 15.90 -4.27
CA GLN A 11 4.34 14.77 -3.77
C GLN A 11 3.43 13.58 -3.41
N GLU A 12 2.28 13.85 -2.81
CA GLU A 12 1.34 12.82 -2.41
C GLU A 12 0.70 12.12 -3.61
N ILE A 13 0.25 12.91 -4.60
CA ILE A 13 -0.28 12.35 -5.86
C ILE A 13 0.80 11.51 -6.57
N PHE A 14 2.06 11.97 -6.56
CA PHE A 14 3.15 11.22 -7.16
C PHE A 14 3.43 9.88 -6.45
N ARG A 15 3.35 9.84 -5.11
CA ARG A 15 3.46 8.58 -4.35
C ARG A 15 2.33 7.63 -4.68
N MET A 16 1.09 8.13 -4.75
CA MET A 16 -0.07 7.35 -5.14
C MET A 16 0.13 6.74 -6.54
N GLN A 17 0.65 7.49 -7.50
CA GLN A 17 0.94 6.99 -8.85
C GLN A 17 2.06 5.94 -8.87
N GLN A 18 3.07 6.07 -8.00
CA GLN A 18 4.13 5.05 -7.92
C GLN A 18 3.61 3.73 -7.31
N ALA A 19 2.71 3.80 -6.33
CA ALA A 19 2.08 2.64 -5.72
C ALA A 19 0.98 2.02 -6.60
N ASN A 20 0.30 2.83 -7.41
CA ASN A 20 -0.78 2.42 -8.32
C ASN A 20 -0.54 2.95 -9.75
N PRO A 21 0.47 2.42 -10.47
CA PRO A 21 0.85 2.92 -11.79
C PRO A 21 -0.24 2.72 -12.84
N ASP A 22 -1.09 1.71 -12.67
CA ASP A 22 -2.21 1.41 -13.56
C ASP A 22 -3.49 2.16 -13.19
N LEU A 23 -3.44 3.00 -12.13
CA LEU A 23 -4.55 3.81 -11.64
C LEU A 23 -5.83 2.99 -11.38
N LEU A 24 -5.66 1.79 -10.82
CA LEU A 24 -6.76 0.90 -10.49
C LEU A 24 -7.70 1.57 -9.47
N ALA A 25 -9.00 1.51 -9.73
CA ALA A 25 -10.03 1.91 -8.78
C ALA A 25 -10.24 0.85 -7.67
N ASP A 26 -9.86 -0.41 -7.94
CA ASP A 26 -9.82 -1.49 -6.94
C ASP A 26 -8.52 -1.35 -6.12
N PHE A 27 -8.58 -0.56 -5.03
CA PHE A 27 -7.42 -0.30 -4.18
C PHE A 27 -6.85 -1.54 -3.47
N PRO A 28 -7.65 -2.53 -3.03
CA PRO A 28 -7.10 -3.78 -2.53
C PRO A 28 -6.23 -4.48 -3.59
N GLN A 29 -6.69 -4.52 -4.85
CA GLN A 29 -5.88 -5.06 -5.94
C GLN A 29 -4.62 -4.21 -6.20
N ALA A 30 -4.73 -2.88 -6.14
CA ALA A 30 -3.58 -1.99 -6.28
C ALA A 30 -2.53 -2.22 -5.18
N ALA A 31 -2.95 -2.43 -3.94
CA ALA A 31 -2.07 -2.70 -2.81
C ALA A 31 -1.32 -4.02 -3.02
N VAL A 32 -2.02 -5.09 -3.42
CA VAL A 32 -1.40 -6.38 -3.76
C VAL A 32 -0.38 -6.23 -4.89
N ASN A 33 -0.72 -5.50 -5.95
CA ASN A 33 0.22 -5.26 -7.05
C ASN A 33 1.47 -4.52 -6.59
N CYS A 34 1.33 -3.51 -5.73
CA CYS A 34 2.45 -2.80 -5.14
C CYS A 34 3.34 -3.71 -4.28
N LEU A 35 2.73 -4.51 -3.40
CA LEU A 35 3.44 -5.43 -2.50
C LEU A 35 4.22 -6.50 -3.28
N LYS A 36 3.63 -7.06 -4.35
CA LYS A 36 4.32 -7.99 -5.27
C LYS A 36 5.50 -7.33 -5.96
N LYS A 37 5.29 -6.14 -6.54
CA LYS A 37 6.35 -5.39 -7.22
C LYS A 37 7.50 -5.00 -6.28
N ALA A 38 7.21 -4.77 -5.00
CA ALA A 38 8.19 -4.46 -3.98
C ALA A 38 8.95 -5.70 -3.45
N GLY A 39 8.52 -6.91 -3.84
CA GLY A 39 9.07 -8.19 -3.40
C GLY A 39 8.72 -8.53 -1.95
N VAL A 40 7.63 -7.97 -1.41
CA VAL A 40 7.18 -8.23 -0.03
C VAL A 40 6.40 -9.55 0.03
N VAL A 41 5.59 -9.81 -1.00
CA VAL A 41 4.79 -11.03 -1.14
C VAL A 41 5.07 -11.67 -2.50
N ASP A 42 4.79 -12.96 -2.62
CA ASP A 42 4.93 -13.69 -3.88
C ASP A 42 3.76 -13.46 -4.85
N ASP A 43 3.88 -14.03 -6.05
CA ASP A 43 2.85 -13.92 -7.09
C ASP A 43 1.55 -14.67 -6.74
N GLN A 44 1.58 -15.58 -5.77
CA GLN A 44 0.41 -16.34 -5.32
C GLN A 44 -0.47 -15.53 -4.37
N PHE A 45 0.07 -14.53 -3.66
CA PHE A 45 -0.70 -13.66 -2.77
C PHE A 45 -1.80 -12.92 -3.55
N THR A 46 -3.05 -13.10 -3.14
CA THR A 46 -4.22 -12.59 -3.86
C THR A 46 -4.82 -11.35 -3.20
N LYS A 47 -5.76 -10.71 -3.89
CA LYS A 47 -6.61 -9.68 -3.32
C LYS A 47 -7.42 -10.19 -2.13
N GLU A 48 -7.95 -11.40 -2.23
CA GLU A 48 -8.72 -12.02 -1.16
C GLU A 48 -7.86 -12.26 0.08
N ASP A 49 -6.61 -12.72 -0.09
CA ASP A 49 -5.66 -12.86 1.03
C ASP A 49 -5.39 -11.52 1.71
N PHE A 50 -5.22 -10.46 0.91
CA PHE A 50 -5.04 -9.11 1.44
C PHE A 50 -6.28 -8.61 2.20
N GLU A 51 -7.47 -8.76 1.62
CA GLU A 51 -8.73 -8.34 2.25
C GLU A 51 -8.96 -9.09 3.57
N ASN A 52 -8.72 -10.41 3.58
CA ASN A 52 -8.79 -11.24 4.78
C ASN A 52 -7.78 -10.81 5.84
N ALA A 53 -6.52 -10.57 5.44
CA ALA A 53 -5.46 -10.12 6.34
C ALA A 53 -5.71 -8.70 6.88
N SER A 54 -6.34 -7.83 6.09
CA SER A 54 -6.60 -6.43 6.46
C SER A 54 -7.65 -6.27 7.56
N GLY A 55 -8.30 -7.36 7.97
CA GLY A 55 -9.21 -7.36 9.10
C GLY A 55 -10.45 -6.50 8.85
N SER A 56 -11.12 -6.69 7.71
CA SER A 56 -12.44 -6.10 7.45
C SER A 56 -13.49 -6.66 8.42
N GLY A 57 -13.46 -6.26 9.70
CA GLY A 57 -14.28 -6.81 10.78
C GLY A 57 -13.83 -6.42 12.20
N ALA A 58 -14.22 -7.23 13.18
CA ALA A 58 -13.91 -7.06 14.61
C ALA A 58 -12.63 -7.80 15.06
N GLN A 59 -11.85 -8.33 14.13
CA GLN A 59 -10.58 -9.03 14.39
C GLN A 59 -9.41 -8.13 14.03
N PRO A 60 -8.29 -8.22 14.77
CA PRO A 60 -7.07 -7.50 14.42
C PRO A 60 -6.56 -7.93 13.05
N ALA A 61 -5.94 -7.00 12.32
CA ALA A 61 -5.34 -7.30 11.04
C ALA A 61 -4.11 -8.18 11.25
N GLU A 62 -4.02 -9.30 10.53
CA GLU A 62 -2.92 -10.25 10.58
C GLU A 62 -2.30 -10.38 9.18
N TYR A 63 -1.32 -9.53 8.90
CA TYR A 63 -0.62 -9.54 7.62
C TYR A 63 0.52 -10.57 7.62
N PRO A 64 0.77 -11.26 6.49
CA PRO A 64 1.89 -12.20 6.35
C PRO A 64 3.24 -11.50 6.11
N PHE A 65 3.32 -10.19 6.39
CA PHE A 65 4.48 -9.34 6.16
C PHE A 65 4.63 -8.31 7.28
N ASP A 66 5.84 -7.79 7.44
CA ASP A 66 6.10 -6.72 8.41
C ASP A 66 5.47 -5.41 7.93
N VAL A 67 4.40 -4.99 8.62
CA VAL A 67 3.70 -3.74 8.32
C VAL A 67 4.57 -2.51 8.58
N MET A 68 5.66 -2.63 9.34
CA MET A 68 6.61 -1.54 9.61
C MET A 68 7.73 -1.45 8.56
N ASP A 69 7.81 -2.39 7.60
CA ASP A 69 8.76 -2.30 6.49
C ASP A 69 8.46 -1.02 5.66
N PRO A 70 9.47 -0.16 5.37
CA PRO A 70 9.27 1.06 4.60
C PRO A 70 8.60 0.84 3.22
N LYS A 71 8.85 -0.30 2.57
CA LYS A 71 8.20 -0.68 1.30
C LYS A 71 6.73 -0.96 1.51
N VAL A 72 6.38 -1.68 2.58
CA VAL A 72 4.98 -1.97 2.94
C VAL A 72 4.26 -0.67 3.28
N GLN A 73 4.85 0.17 4.12
CA GLN A 73 4.32 1.50 4.44
C GLN A 73 4.08 2.34 3.19
N THR A 74 5.01 2.32 2.23
CA THR A 74 4.85 3.02 0.94
C THR A 74 3.64 2.50 0.17
N CYS A 75 3.48 1.18 0.06
CA CYS A 75 2.35 0.59 -0.66
C CYS A 75 1.00 0.86 0.01
N LEU A 76 0.93 0.72 1.34
CA LEU A 76 -0.32 0.85 2.09
C LEU A 76 -0.74 2.31 2.23
N TYR A 77 0.15 3.17 2.75
CA TYR A 77 -0.19 4.57 3.04
C TYR A 77 -0.53 5.36 1.77
N SER A 78 0.23 5.16 0.69
CA SER A 78 0.00 5.86 -0.59
C SER A 78 -1.34 5.47 -1.24
N LEU A 79 -1.94 4.36 -0.80
CA LEU A 79 -3.26 3.88 -1.25
C LEU A 79 -4.36 4.10 -0.21
N GLY A 80 -4.07 4.87 0.85
CA GLY A 80 -5.04 5.26 1.86
C GLY A 80 -5.27 4.23 2.97
N TYR A 81 -4.47 3.16 3.04
CA TYR A 81 -4.55 2.18 4.11
C TYR A 81 -3.83 2.69 5.36
N SER A 82 -4.47 2.53 6.51
CA SER A 82 -3.88 2.75 7.82
C SER A 82 -3.95 1.46 8.62
N VAL A 83 -2.80 0.96 9.07
CA VAL A 83 -2.70 -0.25 9.89
C VAL A 83 -2.44 0.17 11.33
N LYS A 84 -3.23 -0.35 12.27
CA LYS A 84 -2.94 -0.20 13.71
C LYS A 84 -1.93 -1.28 14.10
N VAL A 85 -0.87 -0.86 14.76
CA VAL A 85 0.10 -1.75 15.37
C VAL A 85 -0.09 -1.61 16.88
N ASP A 86 -0.42 -2.71 17.56
CA ASP A 86 -0.44 -2.72 19.01
C ASP A 86 1.03 -2.69 19.50
N GLU A 87 1.37 -1.74 20.37
CA GLU A 87 2.70 -1.58 20.98
C GLU A 87 3.02 -2.69 22.00
#